data_AF-I4Z153-F1
#
_entry.id   AF-I4Z153-F1
#
_cell.length_a   1.000
_cell.length_b   1.000
_cell.length_c   1.000
_cell.angle_alpha   90.00
_cell.angle_beta   90.00
_cell.angle_gamma   90.00
#
_symmetry.space_group_name_H-M   'P 1'
#
loop_
_entity.id
_entity.type
_entity.pdbx_description
1 polymer ?
#
loop_
_entity_poly.entity_id
_entity_poly.type
_entity_poly.pdbx_seq_one_letter_code
_entity_poly.pdbx_strand_id
1 'polypeptide(L)'
;MLSQSGVISELSGLEQETLLCVVSHMIPPSEELRLPGASDAKIFADILRSIGRDLPALRRALYVLNEMAGQRLDALAPAHQATLVTSYRSTHPDLAAVLGAVTVRCYYRDDRVMASLGMERRPPFPLGFDVPQGDWSLLEPVRLRGKIYRDVY
;
A
#
# COMPACT_ATOMS: atom_id res chain seq x y z
N MET A 1 5.68 -27.84 14.51
CA MET A 1 4.88 -26.94 15.37
C MET A 1 5.75 -25.71 15.64
N LEU A 2 5.83 -24.79 14.67
CA LEU A 2 6.74 -23.64 14.71
C LEU A 2 5.99 -22.44 15.31
N SER A 3 6.58 -21.89 16.36
CA SER A 3 6.12 -20.75 17.14
C SER A 3 5.59 -19.61 16.29
N GLN A 4 4.38 -19.17 16.61
CA GLN A 4 3.90 -17.85 16.24
C GLN A 4 4.80 -16.81 16.92
N SER A 5 5.68 -16.16 16.16
CA SER A 5 6.26 -14.89 16.56
C SER A 5 5.12 -13.89 16.70
N GLY A 6 4.71 -13.63 17.94
CA GLY A 6 3.75 -12.57 18.27
C GLY A 6 4.34 -11.24 17.84
N VAL A 7 3.95 -10.78 16.65
CA VAL A 7 4.23 -9.41 16.21
C VAL A 7 3.47 -8.50 17.17
N ILE A 8 4.19 -7.81 18.05
CA ILE A 8 3.60 -6.75 18.86
C ILE A 8 3.20 -5.66 17.87
N SER A 9 1.89 -5.53 17.65
CA SER A 9 1.36 -4.45 16.83
C SER A 9 1.64 -3.11 17.53
N GLU A 10 2.19 -2.15 16.78
CA GLU A 10 2.48 -0.82 17.30
C GLU A 10 1.20 -0.03 17.62
N LEU A 11 0.07 -0.41 17.01
CA LEU A 11 -1.25 0.17 17.29
C LEU A 11 -1.93 -0.54 18.45
N SER A 12 -2.60 0.22 19.31
CA SER A 12 -3.51 -0.31 20.33
C SER A 12 -4.69 -1.06 19.71
N GLY A 13 -5.38 -1.89 20.48
CA GLY A 13 -6.55 -2.64 20.00
C GLY A 13 -7.62 -1.74 19.38
N LEU A 14 -7.90 -0.60 20.01
CA LEU A 14 -8.91 0.35 19.50
C LEU A 14 -8.47 1.03 18.20
N GLU A 15 -7.19 1.35 18.08
CA GLU A 15 -6.64 1.90 16.83
C GLU A 15 -6.70 0.86 15.70
N GLN A 16 -6.47 -0.42 16.00
CA GLN A 16 -6.60 -1.50 15.03
C GLN A 16 -8.06 -1.70 14.59
N GLU A 17 -9.03 -1.65 15.51
CA GLU A 17 -10.46 -1.75 15.19
C GLU A 17 -10.91 -0.58 14.31
N THR A 18 -10.48 0.63 14.65
CA THR A 18 -10.74 1.83 13.86
C THR A 18 -10.13 1.70 12.47
N LEU A 19 -8.86 1.27 12.38
CA LEU A 19 -8.18 1.07 11.11
C LEU A 19 -8.90 0.01 10.26
N LEU A 20 -9.26 -1.13 10.85
CA LEU A 20 -9.97 -2.22 10.18
C LEU A 20 -11.31 -1.73 9.60
N CYS A 21 -12.06 -0.95 10.38
CA CYS A 21 -13.31 -0.33 9.92
C CYS A 21 -13.05 0.56 8.70
N VAL A 22 -12.09 1.49 8.77
CA VAL A 22 -11.81 2.44 7.68
C VAL A 22 -11.35 1.72 6.41
N VAL A 23 -10.41 0.78 6.51
CA VAL A 23 -9.89 0.08 5.32
C VAL A 23 -10.96 -0.80 4.66
N SER A 24 -11.92 -1.32 5.43
CA SER A 24 -13.06 -2.07 4.89
C SER A 24 -13.98 -1.21 4.01
N HIS A 25 -14.12 0.08 4.34
CA HIS A 25 -14.86 1.05 3.51
C HIS A 25 -14.03 1.53 2.31
N MET A 26 -12.70 1.57 2.43
CA MET A 26 -11.83 2.02 1.33
C MET A 26 -11.74 1.01 0.19
N ILE A 27 -11.56 -0.28 0.52
CA ILE A 27 -11.44 -1.36 -0.46
C ILE A 27 -12.26 -2.56 0.03
N PRO A 28 -13.56 -2.60 -0.30
CA PRO A 28 -14.42 -3.74 0.05
C PRO A 28 -14.06 -4.98 -0.78
N PRO A 29 -14.42 -6.19 -0.31
CA PRO A 29 -14.28 -7.40 -1.12
C PRO A 29 -15.15 -7.32 -2.38
N SER A 30 -14.70 -7.97 -3.46
CA SER A 30 -15.45 -8.08 -4.71
C SER A 30 -15.76 -9.55 -4.99
N GLU A 31 -17.02 -9.92 -4.88
CA GLU A 31 -17.48 -11.27 -5.22
C GLU A 31 -17.37 -11.55 -6.72
N GLU A 32 -17.70 -10.56 -7.55
CA GLU A 32 -17.62 -10.62 -9.01
C GLU A 32 -16.20 -10.94 -9.49
N LEU A 33 -15.20 -10.24 -8.95
CA LEU A 33 -13.79 -10.43 -9.30
C LEU A 33 -13.12 -11.52 -8.46
N ARG A 34 -13.84 -12.10 -7.48
CA ARG A 34 -13.31 -13.05 -6.48
C ARG A 34 -12.07 -12.50 -5.76
N LEU A 35 -12.11 -11.21 -5.42
CA LEU A 35 -11.01 -10.51 -4.76
C LEU A 35 -11.29 -10.26 -3.28
N PRO A 36 -10.27 -10.46 -2.41
CA PRO A 36 -10.37 -10.07 -1.01
C PRO A 36 -10.50 -8.54 -0.91
N GLY A 37 -11.10 -8.05 0.18
CA GLY A 37 -11.03 -6.64 0.55
C GLY A 37 -9.78 -6.32 1.38
N ALA A 38 -9.55 -5.04 1.69
CA ALA A 38 -8.43 -4.65 2.55
C ALA A 38 -8.59 -5.11 4.02
N SER A 39 -9.80 -5.50 4.43
CA SER A 39 -10.09 -6.12 5.73
C SER A 39 -9.82 -7.63 5.79
N ASP A 40 -9.43 -8.27 4.67
CA ASP A 40 -9.00 -9.66 4.68
C ASP A 40 -7.83 -9.86 5.65
N ALA A 41 -7.88 -10.94 6.45
CA ALA A 41 -6.95 -11.14 7.56
C ALA A 41 -5.46 -11.13 7.14
N LYS A 42 -5.13 -11.64 5.95
CA LYS A 42 -3.75 -11.66 5.45
C LYS A 42 -3.30 -10.25 5.04
N ILE A 43 -4.16 -9.52 4.33
CA ILE A 43 -3.88 -8.16 3.88
C ILE A 43 -3.78 -7.21 5.09
N PHE A 44 -4.72 -7.31 6.02
CA PHE A 44 -4.74 -6.48 7.22
C PHE A 44 -3.52 -6.74 8.12
N ALA A 45 -3.10 -8.00 8.27
CA ALA A 45 -1.88 -8.32 8.99
C ALA A 45 -0.63 -7.72 8.33
N ASP A 46 -0.58 -7.63 6.99
CA ASP A 46 0.51 -6.97 6.28
C ASP A 46 0.48 -5.44 6.45
N ILE A 47 -0.72 -4.83 6.47
CA ILE A 47 -0.92 -3.42 6.81
C ILE A 47 -0.31 -3.12 8.17
N LEU A 48 -0.68 -3.88 9.21
CA LEU A 48 -0.17 -3.68 10.58
C LEU A 48 1.35 -3.83 10.67
N ARG A 49 1.92 -4.79 9.94
CA ARG A 49 3.38 -5.02 9.91
C ARG A 49 4.14 -3.93 9.14
N SER A 50 3.49 -3.29 8.18
CA SER A 50 4.12 -2.38 7.21
C SER A 50 3.91 -0.89 7.50
N ILE A 51 3.35 -0.53 8.67
CA ILE A 51 3.09 0.87 9.04
C ILE A 51 4.41 1.67 9.08
N GLY A 52 5.38 1.20 9.88
CA GLY A 52 6.73 1.78 9.98
C GLY A 52 6.72 3.30 10.19
N ARG A 53 7.38 4.03 9.28
CA ARG A 53 7.53 5.49 9.37
C ARG A 53 6.21 6.28 9.36
N ASP A 54 5.13 5.68 8.83
CA ASP A 54 3.84 6.35 8.73
C ASP A 54 3.06 6.30 10.06
N LEU A 55 3.54 5.58 11.08
CA LEU A 55 2.86 5.37 12.37
C LEU A 55 2.37 6.67 13.03
N PRO A 56 3.17 7.74 13.19
CA PRO A 56 2.69 8.94 13.85
C PRO A 56 1.54 9.62 13.08
N ALA A 57 1.64 9.67 11.75
CA ALA A 57 0.62 10.27 10.91
C ALA A 57 -0.66 9.42 10.87
N LEU A 58 -0.51 8.09 10.82
CA LEU A 58 -1.62 7.14 10.89
C LEU A 58 -2.37 7.24 12.21
N ARG A 59 -1.67 7.31 13.35
CA ARG A 59 -2.34 7.53 14.65
C ARG A 59 -3.13 8.83 14.69
N ARG A 60 -2.58 9.92 14.15
CA ARG A 60 -3.33 11.19 14.03
C ARG A 60 -4.56 11.05 13.14
N ALA A 61 -4.45 10.33 12.03
CA ALA A 61 -5.57 10.05 11.15
C ALA A 61 -6.69 9.29 11.87
N LEU A 62 -6.34 8.21 12.60
CA LEU A 62 -7.29 7.40 13.38
C LEU A 62 -7.93 8.18 14.53
N TYR A 63 -7.14 9.01 15.23
CA TYR A 63 -7.65 9.90 16.28
C TYR A 63 -8.70 10.86 15.73
N VAL A 64 -8.39 11.58 14.64
CA VAL A 64 -9.34 12.55 14.04
C VAL A 64 -10.62 11.86 13.57
N LEU A 65 -10.53 10.66 13.00
CA LEU A 65 -11.71 9.87 12.61
C LEU A 65 -12.60 9.54 13.81
N ASN A 66 -11.99 9.12 14.92
CA ASN A 66 -12.72 8.79 16.14
C ASN A 66 -13.34 10.02 16.80
N GLU A 67 -12.65 11.17 16.79
CA GLU A 67 -13.21 12.45 17.24
C GLU A 67 -14.40 12.87 16.37
N MET A 68 -14.32 12.75 15.05
CA MET A 68 -15.44 13.01 14.14
C MET A 68 -16.62 12.06 14.41
N ALA A 69 -16.35 10.85 14.88
CA ALA A 69 -17.37 9.86 15.25
C ALA A 69 -17.94 10.07 16.66
N GLY A 70 -17.40 11.04 17.42
CA GLY A 70 -17.78 11.31 18.80
C GLY A 70 -17.19 10.34 19.83
N GLN A 71 -16.35 9.38 19.40
CA GLN A 71 -15.44 8.54 20.22
C GLN A 71 -14.92 7.34 19.43
N ARG A 72 -15.81 6.61 18.76
CA ARG A 72 -15.51 5.32 18.12
C ARG A 72 -16.23 5.18 16.80
N LEU A 73 -15.47 5.15 15.70
CA LEU A 73 -16.03 4.98 14.37
C LEU A 73 -16.70 3.60 14.20
N ASP A 74 -16.05 2.54 14.68
CA ASP A 74 -16.50 1.15 14.55
C ASP A 74 -17.82 0.87 15.28
N ALA A 75 -18.14 1.67 16.29
CA ALA A 75 -19.40 1.58 17.05
C ALA A 75 -20.60 2.20 16.31
N LEU A 76 -20.38 2.97 15.24
CA LEU A 76 -21.46 3.57 14.46
C LEU A 76 -22.12 2.54 13.53
N ALA A 77 -23.37 2.82 13.13
CA ALA A 77 -24.02 2.04 12.08
C ALA A 77 -23.24 2.14 10.74
N PRO A 78 -23.20 1.08 9.91
CA PRO A 78 -22.39 1.06 8.68
C PRO A 78 -22.63 2.24 7.72
N ALA A 79 -23.88 2.69 7.58
CA ALA A 79 -24.21 3.84 6.74
C ALA A 79 -23.61 5.16 7.27
N HIS A 80 -23.58 5.34 8.60
CA HIS A 80 -22.95 6.48 9.24
C HIS A 80 -21.42 6.41 9.15
N GLN A 81 -20.83 5.22 9.29
CA GLN A 81 -19.40 5.01 9.06
C GLN A 81 -19.00 5.46 7.65
N ALA A 82 -19.70 4.99 6.61
CA ALA A 82 -19.41 5.34 5.22
C ALA A 82 -19.53 6.85 4.95
N THR A 83 -20.57 7.49 5.51
CA THR A 83 -20.79 8.93 5.39
C THR A 83 -19.66 9.72 6.05
N LEU A 84 -19.27 9.32 7.26
CA LEU A 84 -18.20 9.96 8.02
C LEU A 84 -16.85 9.78 7.33
N VAL A 85 -16.49 8.58 6.89
CA VAL A 85 -15.24 8.31 6.16
C VAL A 85 -15.16 9.15 4.88
N THR A 86 -16.30 9.31 4.17
CA THR A 86 -16.37 10.18 2.99
C THR A 86 -16.15 11.65 3.35
N SER A 87 -16.78 12.14 4.43
CA SER A 87 -16.60 13.50 4.92
C SER A 87 -15.16 13.75 5.39
N TYR A 88 -14.58 12.80 6.11
CA TYR A 88 -13.20 12.82 6.58
C TYR A 88 -12.22 12.97 5.41
N ARG A 89 -12.41 12.20 4.33
CA ARG A 89 -11.55 12.29 3.13
C ARG A 89 -11.56 13.69 2.53
N SER A 90 -12.72 14.35 2.49
CA SER A 90 -12.87 15.69 1.92
C SER A 90 -12.33 16.80 2.83
N THR A 91 -12.45 16.63 4.15
CA THR A 91 -12.06 17.63 5.16
C THR A 91 -10.60 17.52 5.60
N HIS A 92 -10.01 16.32 5.51
CA HIS A 92 -8.64 16.03 5.96
C HIS A 92 -7.85 15.28 4.87
N PRO A 93 -7.67 15.84 3.67
CA PRO A 93 -7.09 15.15 2.52
C PRO A 93 -5.67 14.62 2.78
N ASP A 94 -4.83 15.35 3.52
CA ASP A 94 -3.45 14.93 3.82
C ASP A 94 -3.41 13.69 4.72
N LEU A 95 -4.26 13.62 5.75
CA LEU A 95 -4.35 12.46 6.63
C LEU A 95 -5.02 11.28 5.92
N ALA A 96 -6.02 11.55 5.08
CA ALA A 96 -6.63 10.54 4.23
C ALA A 96 -5.64 9.94 3.23
N ALA A 97 -4.71 10.74 2.70
CA ALA A 97 -3.65 10.26 1.82
C ALA A 97 -2.71 9.26 2.52
N VAL A 98 -2.44 9.44 3.82
CA VAL A 98 -1.64 8.48 4.61
C VAL A 98 -2.37 7.13 4.72
N LEU A 99 -3.65 7.14 5.10
CA LEU A 99 -4.49 5.93 5.14
C LEU A 99 -4.54 5.25 3.78
N GLY A 100 -4.76 6.03 2.71
CA GLY A 100 -4.71 5.59 1.32
C GLY A 100 -3.40 4.87 0.99
N ALA A 101 -2.28 5.53 1.26
CA ALA A 101 -0.97 5.02 0.90
C ALA A 101 -0.62 3.74 1.67
N VAL A 102 -0.88 3.68 2.98
CA VAL A 102 -0.64 2.47 3.79
C VAL A 102 -1.50 1.30 3.31
N THR A 103 -2.79 1.54 3.05
CA THR A 103 -3.74 0.50 2.62
C THR A 103 -3.42 -0.03 1.23
N VAL A 104 -3.29 0.87 0.25
CA VAL A 104 -3.10 0.52 -1.16
C VAL A 104 -1.77 -0.23 -1.39
N ARG A 105 -0.67 0.19 -0.72
CA ARG A 105 0.63 -0.49 -0.85
C ARG A 105 0.58 -1.95 -0.40
N CYS A 106 -0.18 -2.26 0.65
CA CYS A 106 -0.29 -3.62 1.16
C CYS A 106 -1.32 -4.44 0.36
N TYR A 107 -2.42 -3.80 -0.06
CA TYR A 107 -3.44 -4.44 -0.90
C TYR A 107 -2.84 -4.96 -2.23
N TYR A 108 -2.08 -4.13 -2.95
CA TYR A 108 -1.39 -4.53 -4.18
C TYR A 108 -0.07 -5.28 -3.95
N ARG A 109 0.25 -5.67 -2.72
CA ARG A 109 1.30 -6.65 -2.44
C ARG A 109 0.74 -8.07 -2.34
N ASP A 110 -0.56 -8.24 -2.16
CA ASP A 110 -1.17 -9.57 -2.05
C ASP A 110 -1.21 -10.27 -3.41
N ASP A 111 -0.64 -11.47 -3.45
CA ASP A 111 -0.55 -12.31 -4.64
C ASP A 111 -1.90 -12.61 -5.31
N ARG A 112 -3.01 -12.66 -4.54
CA ARG A 112 -4.36 -12.88 -5.09
C ARG A 112 -4.80 -11.66 -5.89
N VAL A 113 -4.56 -10.47 -5.37
CA VAL A 113 -4.86 -9.21 -6.04
C VAL A 113 -3.98 -9.06 -7.29
N MET A 114 -2.68 -9.25 -7.17
CA MET A 114 -1.75 -9.07 -8.30
C MET A 114 -2.01 -10.06 -9.45
N ALA A 115 -2.32 -11.32 -9.13
CA ALA A 115 -2.69 -12.31 -10.15
C ALA A 115 -3.96 -11.93 -10.93
N SER A 116 -4.93 -11.28 -10.29
CA SER A 116 -6.15 -10.83 -10.98
C SER A 116 -5.90 -9.73 -12.02
N LEU A 117 -4.80 -8.98 -11.85
CA LEU A 117 -4.36 -7.94 -12.78
C LEU A 117 -3.48 -8.50 -13.91
N GLY A 118 -3.35 -9.83 -14.02
CA GLY A 118 -2.45 -10.46 -14.98
C GLY A 118 -0.97 -10.25 -14.68
N MET A 119 -0.62 -9.81 -13.46
CA MET A 119 0.77 -9.67 -13.05
C MET A 119 1.30 -10.97 -12.46
N GLU A 120 2.51 -11.36 -12.88
CA GLU A 120 3.17 -12.54 -12.33
C GLU A 120 3.43 -12.38 -10.83
N ARG A 121 3.11 -13.44 -10.07
CA ARG A 121 3.44 -13.57 -8.64
C ARG A 121 4.92 -13.85 -8.48
N ARG A 122 5.76 -12.84 -8.61
CA ARG A 122 7.19 -12.96 -8.40
C ARG A 122 7.70 -11.90 -7.43
N PRO A 123 8.73 -12.21 -6.62
CA PRO A 123 9.48 -11.19 -5.88
C PRO A 123 9.93 -10.06 -6.82
N PRO A 124 10.29 -8.87 -6.31
CA PRO A 124 10.86 -7.82 -7.13
C PRO A 124 12.12 -8.33 -7.85
N PHE A 125 12.09 -8.38 -9.19
CA PHE A 125 13.22 -8.58 -10.10
C PHE A 125 14.10 -9.86 -9.97
N PRO A 126 13.59 -11.09 -9.77
CA PRO A 126 14.45 -12.30 -9.78
C PRO A 126 14.96 -12.67 -11.18
N LEU A 127 14.24 -12.28 -12.24
CA LEU A 127 14.54 -12.63 -13.64
C LEU A 127 14.85 -11.41 -14.52
N GLY A 128 14.69 -10.19 -14.00
CA GLY A 128 14.67 -8.97 -14.81
C GLY A 128 13.39 -8.85 -15.67
N PHE A 129 13.31 -7.76 -16.45
CA PHE A 129 12.38 -7.64 -17.57
C PHE A 129 13.19 -7.81 -18.85
N ASP A 130 12.60 -8.42 -19.89
CA ASP A 130 13.19 -8.42 -21.21
C ASP A 130 13.30 -6.98 -21.70
N VAL A 131 14.54 -6.50 -21.82
CA VAL A 131 14.81 -5.16 -22.37
C VAL A 131 14.94 -5.33 -23.89
N PRO A 132 14.07 -4.69 -24.69
CA PRO A 132 14.25 -4.65 -26.13
C PRO A 132 15.64 -4.12 -26.45
N GLN A 133 16.32 -4.82 -27.35
CA GLN A 133 17.65 -4.42 -27.79
C GLN A 133 17.54 -3.04 -28.46
N GLY A 134 18.22 -2.03 -27.88
CA GLY A 134 18.14 -0.64 -28.34
C GLY A 134 18.81 -0.45 -29.70
N ASP A 135 18.51 0.67 -30.37
CA ASP A 135 19.15 1.00 -31.64
C ASP A 135 20.62 1.42 -31.41
N TRP A 136 21.55 0.53 -31.74
CA TRP A 136 22.99 0.78 -31.63
C TRP A 136 23.51 1.82 -32.61
N SER A 137 22.73 2.19 -33.65
CA SER A 137 23.11 3.25 -34.57
C SER A 137 23.31 4.59 -33.85
N LEU A 138 22.65 4.79 -32.71
CA LEU A 138 22.80 5.96 -31.84
C LEU A 138 24.21 6.12 -31.27
N LEU A 139 25.03 5.06 -31.24
CA LEU A 139 26.42 5.12 -30.78
C LEU A 139 27.41 5.43 -31.90
N GLU A 140 26.98 5.49 -33.16
CA GLU A 140 27.87 5.79 -34.28
C GLU A 140 28.59 7.13 -34.14
N PRO A 141 27.98 8.24 -33.67
CA PRO A 141 28.71 9.48 -33.40
C PRO A 141 29.84 9.32 -32.38
N VAL A 142 29.66 8.45 -31.37
CA VAL A 142 30.67 8.17 -30.35
C VAL A 142 31.82 7.36 -30.96
N ARG A 143 31.49 6.37 -31.79
CA ARG A 143 32.48 5.54 -32.51
C ARG A 143 33.30 6.37 -33.49
N LEU A 144 32.65 7.27 -34.23
CA LEU A 144 33.27 8.14 -35.22
C LEU A 144 34.12 9.26 -34.61
N ARG A 145 33.88 9.63 -33.34
CA ARG A 145 34.62 10.68 -32.64
C ARG A 145 36.13 10.43 -32.59
N GLY A 146 36.56 9.16 -32.65
CA GLY A 146 37.96 8.79 -32.64
C GLY A 146 38.66 8.97 -31.28
N LYS A 147 39.99 8.81 -31.28
CA LYS A 147 40.82 8.77 -30.08
C LYS A 147 40.88 10.14 -29.39
N ILE A 148 40.51 10.19 -28.11
CA ILE A 148 40.50 11.42 -27.30
C ILE A 148 41.69 11.48 -26.32
N TYR A 149 42.44 10.39 -26.18
CA TYR A 149 43.58 10.30 -25.27
C TYR A 149 44.90 10.35 -26.03
N ARG A 150 45.94 10.87 -25.36
CA ARG A 150 47.29 11.01 -25.91
C ARG A 150 48.08 9.75 -25.59
N ASP A 151 48.89 9.27 -26.54
CA ASP A 151 49.82 8.18 -26.24
C ASP A 151 50.89 8.66 -25.28
N VAL A 152 51.18 7.81 -24.30
CA VAL A 152 52.31 7.99 -23.39
C VAL A 152 53.51 7.36 -24.10
N TYR A 153 54.53 8.17 -24.38
CA TYR A 153 55.84 7.71 -24.83
C TYR A 153 56.74 7.50 -23.61
#